data_AF-A0A938AVE8-F1
#
_entry.id   AF-A0A938AVE8-F1
#
_cell.length_a   1.000
_cell.length_b   1.000
_cell.length_c   1.000
_cell.angle_alpha   90.00
_cell.angle_beta   90.00
_cell.angle_gamma   90.00
#
_symmetry.space_group_name_H-M   'P 1'
#
loop_
_entity.id
_entity.type
_entity.pdbx_description
1 polymer ?
#
loop_
_entity_poly.entity_id
_entity_poly.type
_entity_poly.pdbx_seq_one_letter_code
_entity_poly.pdbx_strand_id
1 'polypeptide(L)'
;QTGHIRVRAAVNEPDIVIVLDPGLLYITDVTLGLKREGALVINTSKAMSDIKSEFGGTWKLAIVNATAIAREVLGVSIVNTTMLGALVKATDIFELESLDEPVKERFGARARSNLEACRRAYEEVIIAEPVASDVKRSRTAQVEVLPGWKELLPGCPVVEPGNASQYRTGDWRSQHPVYDYQKCNKCGLCYIFCPEGCVELRDDGYFTANLYYCKGCGICSAECPKDAITMVEETQ
;
A
#
# COMPACT_ATOMS: atom_id res chain seq x y z
N GLN A 1 28.35 -14.88 1.86
CA GLN A 1 28.80 -15.03 0.47
C GLN A 1 29.09 -13.64 -0.09
N THR A 2 30.32 -13.35 -0.52
CA THR A 2 30.69 -12.07 -1.15
C THR A 2 30.83 -12.29 -2.65
N GLY A 3 29.73 -12.12 -3.38
CA GLY A 3 29.67 -12.26 -4.83
C GLY A 3 29.05 -11.03 -5.48
N HIS A 4 29.43 -10.72 -6.72
CA HIS A 4 28.77 -9.68 -7.49
C HIS A 4 27.35 -10.11 -7.89
N ILE A 5 26.40 -9.16 -7.89
CA ILE A 5 25.06 -9.38 -8.45
C ILE A 5 25.20 -9.52 -9.97
N ARG A 6 24.97 -10.73 -10.48
CA ARG A 6 25.07 -11.04 -11.93
C ARG A 6 23.70 -11.11 -12.62
N VAL A 7 22.63 -11.17 -11.84
CA VAL A 7 21.25 -11.32 -12.34
C VAL A 7 20.54 -9.97 -12.29
N ARG A 8 19.89 -9.59 -13.39
CA ARG A 8 19.05 -8.39 -13.51
C ARG A 8 17.66 -8.83 -13.99
N ALA A 9 16.90 -9.43 -13.08
CA ALA A 9 15.58 -9.98 -13.33
C ALA A 9 14.68 -9.79 -12.10
N ALA A 10 13.39 -10.14 -12.22
CA ALA A 10 12.47 -10.14 -11.09
C ALA A 10 12.93 -11.12 -10.00
N VAL A 11 12.63 -10.78 -8.74
CA VAL A 11 12.88 -11.64 -7.58
C VAL A 11 11.70 -12.61 -7.45
N ASN A 12 11.92 -13.89 -7.75
CA ASN A 12 10.89 -14.92 -7.65
C ASN A 12 10.85 -15.60 -6.27
N GLU A 13 11.98 -15.63 -5.57
CA GLU A 13 12.13 -16.29 -4.26
C GLU A 13 12.75 -15.30 -3.27
N PRO A 14 11.98 -14.37 -2.70
CA PRO A 14 12.51 -13.39 -1.76
C PRO A 14 12.89 -14.01 -0.41
N ASP A 15 13.99 -13.53 0.18
CA ASP A 15 14.36 -13.81 1.57
C ASP A 15 13.58 -12.92 2.55
N ILE A 16 13.21 -11.70 2.12
CA ILE A 16 12.48 -10.72 2.92
C ILE A 16 11.42 -10.06 2.04
N VAL A 17 10.20 -9.96 2.56
CA VAL A 17 9.11 -9.18 1.98
C VAL A 17 8.71 -8.08 2.97
N ILE A 18 8.59 -6.85 2.48
CA ILE A 18 8.08 -5.71 3.24
C ILE A 18 6.82 -5.18 2.56
N VAL A 19 5.73 -5.15 3.30
CA VAL A 19 4.44 -4.61 2.85
C VAL A 19 4.25 -3.22 3.45
N LEU A 20 4.42 -2.19 2.62
CA LEU A 20 4.29 -0.79 3.04
C LEU A 20 2.82 -0.36 3.16
N ASP A 21 1.95 -0.86 2.28
CA ASP A 21 0.53 -0.55 2.25
C ASP A 21 -0.29 -1.79 2.63
N PRO A 22 -1.09 -1.75 3.71
CA PRO A 22 -1.88 -2.89 4.16
C PRO A 22 -2.96 -3.33 3.15
N GLY A 23 -3.38 -2.46 2.22
CA GLY A 23 -4.35 -2.80 1.17
C GLY A 23 -3.85 -3.89 0.23
N LEU A 24 -2.53 -4.01 0.04
CA LEU A 24 -1.92 -5.05 -0.80
C LEU A 24 -2.19 -6.46 -0.30
N LEU A 25 -2.45 -6.63 1.00
CA LEU A 25 -2.77 -7.91 1.61
C LEU A 25 -4.04 -8.56 1.02
N TYR A 26 -4.94 -7.76 0.45
CA TYR A 26 -6.19 -8.23 -0.17
C TYR A 26 -6.14 -8.26 -1.71
N ILE A 27 -5.13 -7.61 -2.30
CA ILE A 27 -5.02 -7.43 -3.76
C ILE A 27 -4.04 -8.43 -4.36
N THR A 28 -3.13 -9.02 -3.59
CA THR A 28 -2.17 -10.00 -4.12
C THR A 28 -1.65 -10.93 -3.03
N ASP A 29 -1.11 -12.08 -3.44
CA ASP A 29 -0.37 -12.95 -2.54
C ASP A 29 1.03 -12.38 -2.26
N VAL A 30 1.16 -11.63 -1.17
CA VAL A 30 2.45 -11.04 -0.76
C VAL A 30 3.50 -12.05 -0.27
N THR A 31 3.14 -13.32 -0.02
CA THR A 31 4.14 -14.34 0.41
C THR A 31 4.50 -15.30 -0.72
N LEU A 32 4.05 -15.04 -1.95
CA LEU A 32 4.38 -15.89 -3.08
C LEU A 32 5.91 -15.98 -3.24
N GLY A 33 6.44 -17.21 -3.15
CA GLY A 33 7.87 -17.48 -3.26
C GLY A 33 8.71 -17.11 -2.03
N LEU A 34 8.12 -16.56 -0.96
CA LEU A 34 8.86 -16.24 0.26
C LEU A 34 9.49 -17.51 0.84
N LYS A 35 10.81 -17.48 1.02
CA LYS A 35 11.58 -18.64 1.48
C LYS A 35 11.23 -19.00 2.93
N ARG A 36 11.43 -20.28 3.26
CA ARG A 36 11.44 -20.78 4.64
C ARG A 36 12.47 -19.99 5.45
N GLU A 37 12.15 -19.66 6.70
CA GLU A 37 13.01 -18.87 7.60
C GLU A 37 13.30 -17.42 7.13
N GLY A 38 12.65 -16.97 6.05
CA GLY A 38 12.66 -15.57 5.63
C GLY A 38 11.91 -14.66 6.60
N ALA A 39 11.66 -13.42 6.19
CA ALA A 39 10.90 -12.46 6.98
C ALA A 39 9.78 -11.78 6.18
N LEU A 40 8.61 -11.65 6.81
CA LEU A 40 7.48 -10.87 6.34
C LEU A 40 7.24 -9.70 7.30
N VAL A 41 7.44 -8.48 6.83
CA VAL A 41 7.27 -7.25 7.63
C VAL A 41 6.10 -6.46 7.08
N ILE A 42 5.06 -6.23 7.88
CA ILE A 42 3.79 -5.65 7.43
C ILE A 42 3.49 -4.36 8.18
N ASN A 43 3.26 -3.26 7.44
CA ASN A 43 2.61 -2.08 7.98
C ASN A 43 1.12 -2.38 8.16
N THR A 44 0.61 -2.31 9.39
CA THR A 44 -0.82 -2.52 9.68
C THR A 44 -1.20 -1.97 11.05
N SER A 45 -2.47 -1.57 11.19
CA SER A 45 -3.08 -1.24 12.48
C SER A 45 -3.75 -2.44 13.16
N LYS A 46 -3.84 -3.59 12.46
CA LYS A 46 -4.49 -4.82 12.98
C LYS A 46 -3.62 -5.50 14.04
N ALA A 47 -4.25 -6.29 14.90
CA ALA A 47 -3.55 -7.04 15.94
C ALA A 47 -2.74 -8.21 15.34
N MET A 48 -1.67 -8.61 16.03
CA MET A 48 -0.83 -9.75 15.63
C MET A 48 -1.63 -11.05 15.48
N SER A 49 -2.65 -11.27 16.32
CA SER A 49 -3.53 -12.44 16.22
C SER A 49 -4.23 -12.52 14.87
N ASP A 50 -4.73 -11.38 14.38
CA ASP A 50 -5.52 -11.31 13.16
C ASP A 50 -4.60 -11.54 11.95
N ILE A 51 -3.47 -10.82 11.90
CA ILE A 51 -2.49 -10.98 10.82
C ILE A 51 -1.91 -12.38 10.81
N LYS A 52 -1.57 -12.96 11.97
CA LYS A 52 -1.01 -14.31 12.06
C LYS A 52 -2.01 -15.37 11.58
N SER A 53 -3.31 -15.15 11.76
CA SER A 53 -4.35 -16.07 11.29
C SER A 53 -4.46 -16.15 9.76
N GLU A 54 -3.94 -15.15 9.04
CA GLU A 54 -3.98 -15.07 7.57
C GLU A 54 -2.60 -15.24 6.91
N PHE A 55 -1.54 -14.71 7.54
CA PHE A 55 -0.18 -14.59 7.00
C PHE A 55 0.89 -15.36 7.81
N GLY A 56 0.46 -16.21 8.74
CA GLY A 56 1.36 -17.10 9.46
C GLY A 56 2.01 -18.12 8.52
N GLY A 57 3.32 -18.33 8.67
CA GLY A 57 4.02 -19.38 7.94
C GLY A 57 5.39 -19.71 8.51
N THR A 58 6.19 -20.38 7.71
CA THR A 58 7.54 -20.83 8.07
C THR A 58 8.59 -19.72 8.11
N TRP A 59 8.18 -18.47 7.90
CA TRP A 59 8.97 -17.24 8.00
C TRP A 59 8.66 -16.48 9.29
N LYS A 60 9.57 -15.60 9.69
CA LYS A 60 9.36 -14.65 10.79
C LYS A 60 8.31 -13.62 10.37
N LEU A 61 7.33 -13.35 11.22
CA LEU A 61 6.29 -12.34 10.97
C LEU A 61 6.52 -11.14 11.88
N ALA A 62 6.61 -9.95 11.28
CA ALA A 62 6.74 -8.69 11.99
C ALA A 62 5.65 -7.72 11.57
N ILE A 63 5.04 -7.02 12.52
CA ILE A 63 4.03 -5.98 12.23
C ILE A 63 4.36 -4.68 12.95
N VAL A 64 4.01 -3.57 12.33
CA VAL A 64 4.12 -2.23 12.92
C VAL A 64 3.02 -1.33 12.37
N ASN A 65 2.49 -0.40 13.16
CA ASN A 65 1.58 0.63 12.67
C ASN A 65 2.38 1.84 12.15
N ALA A 66 3.12 1.64 11.06
CA ALA A 66 3.97 2.67 10.49
C ALA A 66 3.17 3.88 10.00
N THR A 67 1.92 3.70 9.58
CA THR A 67 1.02 4.80 9.20
C THR A 67 0.76 5.75 10.37
N ALA A 68 0.48 5.22 11.57
CA ALA A 68 0.28 6.05 12.75
C ALA A 68 1.57 6.79 13.15
N ILE A 69 2.70 6.07 13.21
CA ILE A 69 4.02 6.66 13.51
C ILE A 69 4.34 7.79 12.51
N ALA A 70 4.16 7.57 11.21
CA ALA A 70 4.42 8.57 10.19
C ALA A 70 3.51 9.81 10.36
N ARG A 71 2.22 9.63 10.65
CA ARG A 71 1.32 10.76 10.90
C ARG A 71 1.73 11.57 12.13
N GLU A 72 2.10 10.91 13.21
CA GLU A 72 2.50 11.57 14.47
C GLU A 72 3.84 12.30 14.33
N VAL A 73 4.83 11.70 13.67
CA VAL A 73 6.20 12.24 13.60
C VAL A 73 6.42 13.14 12.39
N LEU A 74 5.86 12.78 11.23
CA LEU A 74 6.08 13.47 9.96
C LEU A 74 4.91 14.38 9.56
N GLY A 75 3.75 14.24 10.20
CA GLY A 75 2.52 14.94 9.83
C GLY A 75 1.83 14.42 8.57
N VAL A 76 2.39 13.37 7.94
CA VAL A 76 1.91 12.76 6.69
C VAL A 76 2.09 11.25 6.74
N SER A 77 1.25 10.50 6.03
CA SER A 77 1.30 9.02 5.98
C SER A 77 2.34 8.46 5.01
N ILE A 78 3.57 9.00 5.02
CA ILE A 78 4.68 8.48 4.21
C ILE A 78 5.50 7.51 5.07
N VAL A 79 5.36 6.21 4.83
CA VAL A 79 5.88 5.16 5.72
C VAL A 79 7.26 4.60 5.33
N ASN A 80 7.86 5.07 4.23
CA ASN A 80 9.07 4.46 3.65
C ASN A 80 10.24 4.36 4.64
N THR A 81 10.60 5.48 5.28
CA THR A 81 11.71 5.54 6.24
C THR A 81 11.34 4.90 7.57
N THR A 82 10.08 5.04 8.00
CA THR A 82 9.51 4.34 9.16
C THR A 82 9.68 2.83 9.04
N MET A 83 9.31 2.24 7.90
CA MET A 83 9.38 0.79 7.68
C MET A 83 10.81 0.24 7.63
N LEU A 84 11.83 1.07 7.39
CA LEU A 84 13.23 0.64 7.50
C LEU A 84 13.58 0.23 8.94
N GLY A 85 13.04 0.91 9.95
CA GLY A 85 13.28 0.54 11.35
C GLY A 85 12.72 -0.84 11.68
N ALA A 86 11.49 -1.10 11.25
CA ALA A 86 10.85 -2.41 11.42
C ALA A 86 11.59 -3.51 10.65
N LEU A 87 12.07 -3.24 9.43
CA LEU A 87 12.90 -4.15 8.66
C LEU A 87 14.15 -4.53 9.46
N VAL A 88 14.93 -3.53 9.89
CA VAL A 88 16.21 -3.76 10.55
C VAL A 88 16.01 -4.57 11.82
N LYS A 89 14.99 -4.25 12.63
CA LYS A 89 14.69 -5.01 13.84
C LYS A 89 14.27 -6.45 13.55
N ALA A 90 13.51 -6.68 12.49
CA ALA A 90 13.03 -8.01 12.14
C ALA A 90 14.14 -8.92 11.58
N THR A 91 15.12 -8.36 10.88
CA THR A 91 16.05 -9.17 10.07
C THR A 91 17.52 -9.03 10.43
N ASP A 92 17.91 -8.04 11.24
CA ASP A 92 19.30 -7.73 11.59
C ASP A 92 20.23 -7.63 10.35
N ILE A 93 19.70 -7.14 9.23
CA ILE A 93 20.40 -7.13 7.93
C ILE A 93 21.53 -6.09 7.86
N PHE A 94 21.43 -5.02 8.65
CA PHE A 94 22.47 -4.02 8.87
C PHE A 94 22.21 -3.29 10.20
N GLU A 95 23.18 -2.55 10.71
CA GLU A 95 23.03 -1.73 11.94
C GLU A 95 22.15 -0.51 11.69
N LEU A 96 21.22 -0.20 12.59
CA LEU A 96 20.25 0.89 12.41
C LEU A 96 20.95 2.26 12.19
N GLU A 97 22.07 2.47 12.86
CA GLU A 97 22.90 3.66 12.80
C GLU A 97 23.47 3.90 11.39
N SER A 98 23.59 2.86 10.56
CA SER A 98 24.05 3.01 9.17
C SER A 98 23.08 3.82 8.29
N LEU A 99 21.83 4.02 8.74
CA LEU A 99 20.85 4.85 8.04
C LEU A 99 21.06 6.36 8.26
N ASP A 100 21.82 6.77 9.27
CA ASP A 100 21.94 8.17 9.67
C ASP A 100 22.50 9.05 8.54
N GLU A 101 23.60 8.65 7.91
CA GLU A 101 24.26 9.40 6.84
C GLU A 101 23.42 9.42 5.54
N PRO A 102 22.97 8.27 4.99
CA PRO A 102 22.15 8.27 3.77
C PRO A 102 20.83 9.04 3.90
N VAL A 103 20.18 8.97 5.07
CA VAL A 103 18.93 9.72 5.31
C VAL A 103 19.21 11.22 5.44
N LYS A 104 20.34 11.62 6.06
CA LYS A 104 20.78 13.03 6.11
C LYS A 104 21.07 13.57 4.71
N GLU A 105 21.81 12.83 3.89
CA GLU A 105 22.11 13.22 2.51
C GLU A 105 20.83 13.37 1.67
N ARG A 106 19.92 12.38 1.76
CA ARG A 106 18.70 12.36 0.94
C ARG A 106 17.67 13.42 1.34
N PHE A 107 17.47 13.67 2.64
CA PHE A 107 16.35 14.46 3.15
C PHE A 107 16.74 15.79 3.79
N GLY A 108 18.03 16.05 4.01
CA GLY A 108 18.55 17.31 4.56
C GLY A 108 17.84 17.71 5.86
N ALA A 109 17.16 18.85 5.86
CA ALA A 109 16.43 19.38 7.02
C ALA A 109 15.36 18.41 7.57
N ARG A 110 14.79 17.54 6.74
CA ARG A 110 13.77 16.54 7.15
C ARG A 110 14.37 15.24 7.66
N ALA A 111 15.70 15.08 7.64
CA ALA A 111 16.34 13.84 8.04
C ALA A 111 16.08 13.49 9.52
N ARG A 112 16.05 14.49 10.40
CA ARG A 112 15.80 14.28 11.84
C ARG A 112 14.48 13.55 12.10
N SER A 113 13.38 14.05 11.54
CA SER A 113 12.06 13.45 11.75
C SER A 113 11.92 12.09 11.05
N ASN A 114 12.58 11.89 9.90
CA ASN A 114 12.63 10.59 9.24
C ASN A 114 13.39 9.54 10.06
N LEU A 115 14.54 9.92 10.63
CA LEU A 115 15.30 9.04 11.52
C LEU A 115 14.55 8.75 12.82
N GLU A 116 13.82 9.73 13.35
CA GLU A 116 12.96 9.52 14.52
C GLU A 116 11.83 8.52 14.22
N ALA A 117 11.13 8.67 13.10
CA ALA A 117 10.09 7.73 12.70
C ALA A 117 10.65 6.31 12.48
N CYS A 118 11.85 6.21 11.91
CA CYS A 118 12.59 4.96 11.76
C CYS A 118 12.89 4.32 13.14
N ARG A 119 13.45 5.07 14.10
CA ARG A 119 13.75 4.58 15.45
C ARG A 119 12.50 4.11 16.19
N ARG A 120 11.42 4.89 16.15
CA ARG A 120 10.14 4.48 16.73
C ARG A 120 9.63 3.16 16.17
N ALA A 121 9.68 2.98 14.84
CA ALA A 121 9.27 1.71 14.25
C ALA A 121 10.19 0.54 14.61
N TYR A 122 11.49 0.78 14.80
CA TYR A 122 12.44 -0.23 15.30
C TYR A 122 12.09 -0.69 16.72
N GLU A 123 11.60 0.21 17.57
CA GLU A 123 11.22 -0.06 18.96
C GLU A 123 9.80 -0.66 19.08
N GLU A 124 8.86 -0.18 18.27
CA GLU A 124 7.43 -0.52 18.35
C GLU A 124 7.06 -1.78 17.53
N VAL A 125 7.95 -2.30 16.67
CA VAL A 125 7.64 -3.48 15.86
C VAL A 125 7.41 -4.71 16.75
N ILE A 126 6.33 -5.43 16.46
CA ILE A 126 5.98 -6.68 17.15
C ILE A 126 6.37 -7.84 16.26
N ILE A 127 7.17 -8.76 16.80
CA ILE A 127 7.68 -9.94 16.08
C ILE A 127 7.04 -11.19 16.65
N ALA A 128 6.55 -12.07 15.77
CA ALA A 128 6.06 -13.40 16.10
C ALA A 128 6.98 -14.46 15.49
N GLU A 129 7.18 -15.53 16.26
CA GLU A 129 7.94 -16.70 15.80
C GLU A 129 7.22 -17.42 14.65
N PRO A 130 8.00 -18.02 13.72
CA PRO A 130 7.46 -18.85 12.64
C PRO A 130 6.59 -19.99 13.16
N VAL A 131 5.63 -20.41 12.35
CA VAL A 131 4.81 -21.60 12.60
C VAL A 131 5.30 -22.77 11.75
N ALA A 132 4.94 -24.00 12.15
CA ALA A 132 5.43 -25.22 11.50
C ALA A 132 5.01 -25.37 10.03
N SER A 133 3.90 -24.73 9.64
CA SER A 133 3.34 -24.79 8.29
C SER A 133 2.64 -23.48 7.92
N ASP A 134 2.63 -23.19 6.64
CA ASP A 134 1.97 -22.00 6.09
C ASP A 134 0.45 -22.08 6.23
N VAL A 135 -0.16 -20.95 6.58
CA VAL A 135 -1.61 -20.82 6.61
C VAL A 135 -2.16 -20.87 5.19
N LYS A 136 -3.13 -21.75 4.94
CA LYS A 136 -3.86 -21.79 3.66
C LYS A 136 -4.79 -20.59 3.54
N ARG A 137 -4.58 -19.79 2.50
CA ARG A 137 -5.34 -18.57 2.25
C ARG A 137 -6.67 -18.87 1.59
N SER A 138 -7.74 -18.22 2.06
CA SER A 138 -9.07 -18.32 1.44
C SER A 138 -9.35 -17.20 0.43
N ARG A 139 -8.59 -16.10 0.49
CA ARG A 139 -8.80 -14.88 -0.29
C ARG A 139 -7.48 -14.33 -0.84
N THR A 140 -6.87 -15.01 -1.79
CA THR A 140 -5.83 -14.39 -2.63
C THR A 140 -6.48 -13.90 -3.90
N ALA A 141 -6.13 -12.67 -4.31
CA ALA A 141 -6.50 -12.21 -5.65
C ALA A 141 -5.91 -13.16 -6.70
N GLN A 142 -6.64 -13.34 -7.79
CA GLN A 142 -6.17 -14.17 -8.90
C GLN A 142 -4.85 -13.57 -9.42
N VAL A 143 -3.81 -14.40 -9.49
CA VAL A 143 -2.57 -14.03 -10.17
C VAL A 143 -2.94 -13.67 -11.60
N GLU A 144 -2.60 -12.45 -12.02
CA GLU A 144 -2.82 -12.00 -13.38
C GLU A 144 -2.06 -12.94 -14.33
N VAL A 145 -2.80 -13.67 -15.16
CA VAL A 145 -2.20 -14.57 -16.15
C VAL A 145 -1.79 -13.72 -17.34
N LEU A 146 -0.52 -13.32 -17.36
CA LEU A 146 0.03 -12.56 -18.47
C LEU A 146 0.16 -13.46 -19.71
N PRO A 147 -0.21 -12.97 -20.91
CA PRO A 147 -0.03 -13.71 -22.15
C PRO A 147 1.46 -13.98 -22.39
N GLY A 148 1.77 -15.15 -22.96
CA GLY A 148 3.13 -15.44 -23.39
C GLY A 148 3.57 -14.51 -24.52
N TRP A 149 4.88 -14.35 -24.72
CA TRP A 149 5.41 -13.48 -25.78
C TRP A 149 4.92 -13.83 -27.20
N LYS A 150 4.45 -15.07 -27.41
CA LYS A 150 3.87 -15.54 -28.69
C LYS A 150 2.41 -15.12 -28.91
N GLU A 151 1.72 -14.77 -27.84
CA GLU A 151 0.33 -14.29 -27.87
C GLU A 151 0.27 -12.77 -28.05
N LEU A 152 1.37 -12.07 -27.79
CA LEU A 152 1.50 -10.64 -28.02
C LEU A 152 1.64 -10.31 -29.51
N LEU A 153 0.90 -9.31 -29.95
CA LEU A 153 1.03 -8.75 -31.31
C LEU A 153 2.40 -8.05 -31.46
N PRO A 154 3.04 -8.12 -32.65
CA PRO A 154 4.27 -7.37 -32.90
C PRO A 154 4.13 -5.87 -32.58
N GLY A 155 4.99 -5.36 -31.69
CA GLY A 155 4.94 -3.97 -31.22
C GLY A 155 3.98 -3.70 -30.06
N CYS A 156 3.34 -4.73 -29.51
CA CYS A 156 2.37 -4.65 -28.41
C CYS A 156 1.27 -3.56 -28.60
N PRO A 157 0.65 -3.42 -29.80
CA PRO A 157 -0.40 -2.44 -30.00
C PRO A 157 -1.63 -2.74 -29.13
N VAL A 158 -2.21 -1.69 -28.56
CA VAL A 158 -3.54 -1.76 -27.93
C VAL A 158 -4.59 -1.74 -29.04
N VAL A 159 -5.32 -2.85 -29.18
CA VAL A 159 -6.29 -3.05 -30.28
C VAL A 159 -7.74 -2.73 -29.90
N GLU A 160 -8.05 -2.71 -28.60
CA GLU A 160 -9.41 -2.45 -28.11
C GLU A 160 -9.51 -1.01 -27.56
N PRO A 161 -10.31 -0.12 -28.18
CA PRO A 161 -10.54 1.21 -27.63
C PRO A 161 -11.32 1.13 -26.31
N GLY A 162 -11.01 2.00 -25.36
CA GLY A 162 -11.71 2.06 -24.07
C GLY A 162 -11.31 0.96 -23.07
N ASN A 163 -10.29 0.15 -23.37
CA ASN A 163 -9.79 -0.89 -22.47
C ASN A 163 -9.26 -0.35 -21.13
N ALA A 164 -9.00 0.95 -21.01
CA ALA A 164 -8.70 1.62 -19.73
C ALA A 164 -9.78 1.35 -18.65
N SER A 165 -11.04 1.12 -19.06
CA SER A 165 -12.14 0.74 -18.17
C SER A 165 -11.99 -0.64 -17.53
N GLN A 166 -11.14 -1.52 -18.08
CA GLN A 166 -10.89 -2.84 -17.52
C GLN A 166 -10.02 -2.75 -16.25
N TYR A 167 -9.29 -1.65 -16.05
CA TYR A 167 -8.45 -1.45 -14.87
C TYR A 167 -9.29 -1.03 -13.66
N ARG A 168 -9.23 -1.83 -12.61
CA ARG A 168 -9.85 -1.52 -11.32
C ARG A 168 -8.95 -0.57 -10.51
N THR A 169 -8.93 0.70 -10.90
CA THR A 169 -8.11 1.73 -10.26
C THR A 169 -8.56 2.10 -8.85
N GLY A 170 -9.78 1.70 -8.46
CA GLY A 170 -10.28 1.90 -7.11
C GLY A 170 -9.40 1.26 -6.05
N ASP A 171 -8.77 0.11 -6.32
CA ASP A 171 -8.00 -0.63 -5.32
C ASP A 171 -6.72 0.10 -4.85
N TRP A 172 -6.41 1.27 -5.44
CA TRP A 172 -5.25 2.10 -5.09
C TRP A 172 -5.53 3.07 -3.93
N ARG A 173 -6.79 3.17 -3.51
CA ARG A 173 -7.22 4.17 -2.53
C ARG A 173 -6.84 3.77 -1.11
N SER A 174 -6.30 4.71 -0.35
CA SER A 174 -6.20 4.59 1.12
C SER A 174 -7.41 5.20 1.83
N GLN A 175 -8.18 6.04 1.13
CA GLN A 175 -9.35 6.75 1.62
C GLN A 175 -10.40 6.85 0.49
N HIS A 176 -11.68 7.02 0.82
CA HIS A 176 -12.74 7.24 -0.16
C HIS A 176 -13.68 8.41 0.24
N PRO A 177 -14.34 9.07 -0.72
CA PRO A 177 -15.28 10.14 -0.43
C PRO A 177 -16.63 9.61 0.08
N VAL A 178 -17.12 10.18 1.17
CA VAL A 178 -18.48 10.00 1.70
C VAL A 178 -19.25 11.31 1.54
N TYR A 179 -20.46 11.23 0.99
CA TYR A 179 -21.26 12.40 0.60
C TYR A 179 -22.39 12.67 1.60
N ASP A 180 -22.46 13.91 2.08
CA ASP A 180 -23.61 14.46 2.80
C ASP A 180 -24.53 15.21 1.82
N TYR A 181 -25.53 14.50 1.31
CA TYR A 181 -26.45 15.05 0.31
C TYR A 181 -27.40 16.13 0.87
N GLN A 182 -27.49 16.31 2.19
CA GLN A 182 -28.28 17.40 2.79
C GLN A 182 -27.56 18.75 2.64
N LYS A 183 -26.22 18.75 2.66
CA LYS A 183 -25.41 19.96 2.43
C LYS A 183 -25.19 20.26 0.95
N CYS A 184 -25.24 19.23 0.11
CA CYS A 184 -24.93 19.34 -1.30
C CYS A 184 -25.96 20.21 -2.06
N ASN A 185 -25.47 21.22 -2.79
CA ASN A 185 -26.27 22.11 -3.62
C ASN A 185 -26.28 21.72 -5.12
N LYS A 186 -25.84 20.50 -5.46
CA LYS A 186 -25.83 19.96 -6.83
C LYS A 186 -25.05 20.80 -7.86
N CYS A 187 -24.00 21.51 -7.44
CA CYS A 187 -23.21 22.37 -8.33
C CYS A 187 -22.35 21.62 -9.36
N GLY A 188 -22.05 20.33 -9.16
CA GLY A 188 -21.26 19.53 -10.10
C GLY A 188 -19.75 19.79 -10.09
N LEU A 189 -19.21 20.60 -9.17
CA LEU A 189 -17.76 20.84 -9.10
C LEU A 189 -16.96 19.56 -8.83
N CYS A 190 -17.45 18.69 -7.95
CA CYS A 190 -16.83 17.39 -7.71
C CYS A 190 -16.79 16.49 -8.95
N TYR A 191 -17.74 16.66 -9.89
CA TYR A 191 -17.76 15.98 -11.18
C TYR A 191 -16.71 16.55 -12.13
N ILE A 192 -16.71 17.87 -12.30
CA ILE A 192 -15.81 18.57 -13.22
C ILE A 192 -14.34 18.42 -12.82
N PHE A 193 -14.03 18.49 -11.52
CA PHE A 193 -12.66 18.45 -11.02
C PHE A 193 -12.13 17.03 -10.79
N CYS A 194 -12.93 15.99 -10.96
CA CYS A 194 -12.44 14.62 -10.78
C CYS A 194 -11.43 14.28 -11.89
N PRO A 195 -10.13 14.11 -11.60
CA PRO A 195 -9.14 13.84 -12.64
C PRO A 195 -9.31 12.44 -13.25
N GLU A 196 -9.95 11.53 -12.52
CA GLU A 196 -10.27 10.18 -12.98
C GLU A 196 -11.55 10.12 -13.81
N GLY A 197 -12.37 11.19 -13.79
CA GLY A 197 -13.70 11.17 -14.41
C GLY A 197 -14.66 10.15 -13.79
N CYS A 198 -14.39 9.69 -12.55
CA CYS A 198 -15.16 8.63 -11.90
C CYS A 198 -16.39 9.13 -11.11
N VAL A 199 -16.64 10.43 -11.04
CA VAL A 199 -17.85 10.97 -10.41
C VAL A 199 -18.96 10.98 -11.45
N GLU A 200 -20.14 10.49 -11.09
CA GLU A 200 -21.28 10.32 -12.01
C GLU A 200 -22.47 11.18 -11.55
N LEU A 201 -23.22 11.74 -12.51
CA LEU A 201 -24.50 12.40 -12.27
C LEU A 201 -25.59 11.33 -12.11
N ARG A 202 -26.30 11.36 -10.98
CA ARG A 202 -27.45 10.51 -10.68
C ARG A 202 -28.75 11.11 -11.20
N ASP A 203 -29.77 10.26 -11.34
CA ASP A 203 -31.12 10.66 -11.79
C ASP A 203 -31.79 11.71 -10.89
N ASP A 204 -31.44 11.73 -9.60
CA ASP A 204 -31.93 12.70 -8.61
C ASP A 204 -31.17 14.05 -8.65
N GLY A 205 -30.22 14.20 -9.58
CA GLY A 205 -29.40 15.39 -9.76
C GLY A 205 -28.20 15.50 -8.81
N TYR A 206 -27.96 14.52 -7.94
CA TYR A 206 -26.76 14.47 -7.11
C TYR A 206 -25.58 13.84 -7.87
N PHE A 207 -24.38 14.05 -7.35
CA PHE A 207 -23.15 13.49 -7.90
C PHE A 207 -22.56 12.48 -6.94
N THR A 208 -22.00 11.37 -7.43
CA THR A 208 -21.43 10.31 -6.59
C THR A 208 -20.24 9.66 -7.28
N ALA A 209 -19.15 9.43 -6.54
CA ALA A 209 -17.98 8.73 -7.06
C ALA A 209 -18.27 7.23 -7.27
N ASN A 210 -17.92 6.73 -8.44
CA ASN A 210 -17.83 5.31 -8.74
C ASN A 210 -16.56 4.75 -8.07
N LEU A 211 -16.76 4.03 -6.95
CA LEU A 211 -15.66 3.49 -6.14
C LEU A 211 -14.88 2.36 -6.83
N TYR A 212 -15.38 1.84 -7.97
CA TYR A 212 -14.60 0.91 -8.79
C TYR A 212 -13.36 1.59 -9.39
N TYR A 213 -13.45 2.89 -9.71
CA TYR A 213 -12.35 3.67 -10.30
C TYR A 213 -11.77 4.73 -9.35
N CYS A 214 -12.50 5.13 -8.31
CA CYS A 214 -12.06 6.20 -7.42
C CYS A 214 -10.74 5.88 -6.71
N LYS A 215 -9.67 6.60 -7.07
CA LYS A 215 -8.34 6.48 -6.45
C LYS A 215 -8.22 7.12 -5.06
N GLY A 216 -9.28 7.74 -4.54
CA GLY A 216 -9.25 8.36 -3.22
C GLY A 216 -8.44 9.66 -3.10
N CYS A 217 -8.19 10.36 -4.21
CA CYS A 217 -7.29 11.54 -4.22
C CYS A 217 -7.77 12.76 -3.40
N GLY A 218 -9.04 12.81 -3.00
CA GLY A 218 -9.58 13.89 -2.17
C GLY A 218 -9.92 15.20 -2.89
N ILE A 219 -9.61 15.36 -4.19
CA ILE A 219 -9.88 16.61 -4.93
C ILE A 219 -11.37 16.98 -4.90
N CYS A 220 -12.28 16.01 -5.04
CA CYS A 220 -13.71 16.27 -4.95
C CYS A 220 -14.13 16.87 -3.59
N SER A 221 -13.47 16.48 -2.50
CA SER A 221 -13.70 17.03 -1.16
C SER A 221 -13.14 18.46 -1.07
N ALA A 222 -11.90 18.67 -1.53
CA ALA A 222 -11.25 19.98 -1.51
C ALA A 222 -11.99 21.04 -2.35
N GLU A 223 -12.56 20.65 -3.49
CA GLU A 223 -13.29 21.54 -4.39
C GLU A 223 -14.77 21.73 -4.02
N CYS A 224 -15.25 21.08 -2.95
CA CYS A 224 -16.64 21.19 -2.54
C CYS A 224 -16.89 22.48 -1.76
N PRO A 225 -17.62 23.49 -2.30
CA PRO A 225 -17.84 24.77 -1.61
C PRO A 225 -18.84 24.68 -0.44
N LYS A 226 -19.37 23.47 -0.17
CA LYS A 226 -20.36 23.19 0.88
C LYS A 226 -19.85 22.23 1.93
N ASP A 227 -18.58 21.80 1.84
CA ASP A 227 -18.01 20.77 2.70
C ASP A 227 -18.93 19.53 2.81
N ALA A 228 -19.58 19.19 1.70
CA ALA A 228 -20.58 18.13 1.60
C ALA A 228 -19.93 16.76 1.33
N ILE A 229 -18.59 16.70 1.25
CA ILE A 229 -17.84 15.48 0.96
C ILE A 229 -16.72 15.37 1.98
N THR A 230 -16.68 14.25 2.69
CA THR A 230 -15.66 13.93 3.68
C THR A 230 -14.86 12.72 3.22
N MET A 231 -13.53 12.81 3.25
CA MET A 231 -12.67 11.65 2.99
C MET A 231 -12.61 10.78 4.24
N VAL A 232 -12.92 9.50 4.08
CA VAL A 232 -12.89 8.50 5.15
C VAL A 232 -11.85 7.45 4.80
N GLU A 233 -11.08 6.98 5.80
CA GLU A 233 -10.14 5.87 5.61
C GLU A 233 -10.85 4.65 5.04
N GLU A 234 -10.17 3.94 4.14
CA GLU A 234 -10.67 2.66 3.68
C GLU A 234 -10.69 1.69 4.87
N THR A 235 -11.88 1.26 5.28
CA THR A 235 -12.02 0.23 6.31
C THR A 235 -11.71 -1.13 5.68
N GLN A 236 -10.57 -1.70 6.08
CA GLN A 236 -10.07 -2.99 5.58
C GLN A 236 -10.50 -4.17 6.47
#